data_AF-A0A1G7NVK6-F1
#
_entry.id   AF-A0A1G7NVK6-F1
#
_cell.length_a   1.000
_cell.length_b   1.000
_cell.length_c   1.000
_cell.angle_alpha   90.00
_cell.angle_beta   90.00
_cell.angle_gamma   90.00
#
_symmetry.space_group_name_H-M   'P 1'
#
loop_
_entity.id
_entity.type
_entity.pdbx_description
1 polymer ?
#
loop_
_entity_poly.entity_id
_entity_poly.type
_entity_poly.pdbx_seq_one_letter_code
_entity_poly.pdbx_strand_id
1 'polypeptide(L)'
;MTSQRILAAGGLLLFLLSTAYSVYYDVFLRQEQHLALLYNLDMALNMATKGDLTMASAFARDYAGFAQAAYYHARIPVHLAAAGAMTAVPLWLAGKLDVSERMKRVLSLFLVTGGLVLAAGDWLQAIGQLPIGRYLTFAGYTWLLLGLLGYTLYAALFAWLNAAPKPRRRQKSC
;
A
#
# COMPACT_ATOMS: atom_id res chain seq x y z
N MET A 1 13.29 19.89 -7.03
CA MET A 1 12.14 18.97 -7.13
C MET A 1 11.13 19.33 -6.06
N THR A 2 9.87 19.67 -6.40
CA THR A 2 8.86 20.13 -5.42
C THR A 2 8.06 18.96 -4.84
N SER A 3 7.45 19.15 -3.66
CA SER A 3 6.59 18.19 -2.96
C SER A 3 5.42 17.73 -3.84
N GLN A 4 4.78 18.65 -4.56
CA GLN A 4 3.74 18.33 -5.54
C GLN A 4 4.24 17.38 -6.65
N ARG A 5 5.45 17.60 -7.16
CA ARG A 5 6.02 16.70 -8.17
C ARG A 5 6.30 15.31 -7.59
N ILE A 6 6.75 15.22 -6.34
CA ILE A 6 6.94 13.94 -5.64
C ILE A 6 5.61 13.20 -5.51
N LEU A 7 4.56 13.88 -5.03
CA LEU A 7 3.24 13.28 -4.82
C LEU A 7 2.59 12.86 -6.14
N ALA A 8 2.68 13.70 -7.17
CA ALA A 8 2.10 13.41 -8.48
C ALA A 8 2.85 12.28 -9.19
N ALA A 9 4.17 12.37 -9.32
CA ALA A 9 4.96 11.35 -10.00
C ALA A 9 5.00 10.05 -9.20
N GLY A 10 5.17 10.13 -7.88
CA GLY A 10 5.19 8.97 -6.99
C GLY A 10 3.83 8.30 -6.87
N GLY A 11 2.75 9.06 -6.75
CA GLY A 11 1.39 8.52 -6.76
C GLY A 11 1.04 7.83 -8.08
N LEU A 12 1.39 8.45 -9.21
CA LEU A 12 1.23 7.85 -10.53
C LEU A 12 2.07 6.57 -10.68
N LEU A 13 3.33 6.60 -10.23
CA LEU A 13 4.20 5.43 -10.25
C LEU A 13 3.59 4.26 -9.47
N LEU A 14 3.11 4.51 -8.23
CA LEU A 14 2.45 3.49 -7.42
C LEU A 14 1.21 2.92 -8.10
N PHE A 15 0.41 3.76 -8.75
CA PHE A 15 -0.77 3.33 -9.48
C PHE A 15 -0.40 2.49 -10.73
N LEU A 16 0.63 2.89 -11.47
CA LEU A 16 1.11 2.14 -12.63
C LEU A 16 1.70 0.78 -12.21
N LEU A 17 2.48 0.75 -11.11
CA LEU A 17 3.00 -0.49 -10.53
C LEU A 17 1.85 -1.40 -10.07
N SER A 18 0.82 -0.84 -9.45
CA SER A 18 -0.40 -1.60 -9.09
C SER A 18 -1.04 -2.25 -10.31
N THR A 19 -1.22 -1.48 -11.39
CA THR A 19 -1.84 -1.97 -12.62
C THR A 19 -0.99 -3.05 -13.27
N ALA A 20 0.31 -2.81 -13.42
CA ALA A 20 1.25 -3.77 -13.98
C ALA A 20 1.30 -5.06 -13.16
N TYR A 21 1.32 -4.96 -11.83
CA TYR A 21 1.33 -6.11 -10.95
C TYR A 21 0.00 -6.87 -10.98
N SER A 22 -1.14 -6.17 -11.08
CA SER A 22 -2.46 -6.81 -11.23
C SER A 22 -2.52 -7.66 -12.49
N VAL A 23 -2.08 -7.10 -13.62
CA VAL A 23 -2.01 -7.84 -14.90
C VAL A 23 -1.08 -9.04 -14.76
N TYR A 24 0.10 -8.86 -14.18
CA TYR A 24 1.03 -9.96 -13.96
C TYR A 24 0.42 -11.07 -13.06
N TYR A 25 -0.26 -10.68 -11.98
CA TYR A 25 -0.91 -11.61 -11.07
C TYR A 25 -2.04 -12.38 -11.75
N ASP A 26 -2.97 -11.69 -12.42
CA ASP A 26 -4.14 -12.32 -13.03
C ASP A 26 -3.79 -13.19 -14.25
N VAL A 27 -2.81 -12.78 -15.06
CA VAL A 27 -2.44 -13.51 -16.29
C VAL A 27 -1.55 -14.71 -16.01
N PHE A 28 -0.61 -14.60 -15.07
CA PHE A 28 0.41 -15.64 -14.86
C PHE A 28 0.24 -16.35 -13.52
N LEU A 29 0.34 -15.61 -12.41
CA LEU A 29 0.46 -16.23 -11.09
C LEU A 29 -0.83 -16.90 -10.61
N ARG A 30 -1.99 -16.27 -10.85
CA ARG A 30 -3.27 -16.71 -10.30
C ARG A 30 -3.64 -18.11 -10.80
N GLN A 31 -3.44 -18.37 -12.09
CA GLN A 31 -3.74 -19.67 -12.67
C GLN A 31 -2.80 -20.75 -12.14
N GLU A 32 -1.49 -20.49 -12.10
CA GLU A 32 -0.50 -21.44 -11.58
C GLU A 32 -0.77 -21.78 -10.10
N GLN A 33 -1.05 -20.78 -9.28
CA GLN A 33 -1.39 -20.97 -7.87
C GLN A 33 -2.70 -21.74 -7.71
N HIS A 34 -3.71 -21.46 -8.53
CA HIS A 34 -4.98 -22.18 -8.46
C HIS A 34 -4.82 -23.67 -8.79
N LEU A 35 -4.03 -24.00 -9.83
CA LEU A 35 -3.71 -25.38 -10.17
C LEU A 35 -2.91 -26.08 -9.07
N ALA A 36 -1.90 -25.41 -8.50
CA ALA A 36 -1.12 -25.95 -7.39
C ALA A 36 -2.00 -26.21 -6.15
N LEU A 37 -2.95 -25.33 -5.86
CA LEU A 37 -3.91 -25.51 -4.76
C LEU A 37 -4.80 -26.74 -4.99
N LEU A 38 -5.40 -26.87 -6.16
CA LEU A 38 -6.25 -28.02 -6.47
C LEU A 38 -5.47 -29.33 -6.42
N TYR A 39 -4.26 -29.35 -6.99
CA TYR A 39 -3.38 -30.52 -6.97
C TYR A 39 -3.04 -30.97 -5.55
N ASN A 40 -2.59 -30.05 -4.69
CA ASN A 40 -2.21 -30.40 -3.32
C ASN A 40 -3.42 -30.83 -2.49
N LEU A 41 -4.60 -30.23 -2.71
CA LEU A 41 -5.82 -30.66 -2.04
C LEU A 41 -6.24 -32.07 -2.44
N ASP A 42 -6.27 -32.35 -3.75
CA ASP A 42 -6.63 -33.67 -4.28
C ASP A 42 -5.66 -34.76 -3.79
N MET A 43 -4.35 -34.48 -3.84
CA MET A 43 -3.33 -35.39 -3.33
C MET A 43 -3.44 -35.61 -1.82
N ALA A 44 -3.73 -34.56 -1.04
CA ALA A 44 -3.95 -34.70 0.40
C ALA A 44 -5.13 -35.64 0.70
N LEU A 45 -6.26 -35.45 0.00
CA LEU A 45 -7.44 -36.30 0.16
C LEU A 45 -7.17 -37.74 -0.29
N ASN A 46 -6.53 -37.92 -1.45
CA ASN A 46 -6.17 -39.24 -1.98
C ASN A 46 -5.27 -40.01 -1.00
N MET A 47 -4.23 -39.36 -0.45
CA MET A 47 -3.35 -40.00 0.54
C MET A 47 -4.07 -40.30 1.85
N ALA A 48 -4.97 -39.41 2.30
CA ALA A 48 -5.80 -39.66 3.48
C ALA A 48 -6.71 -40.88 3.29
N THR A 49 -7.34 -41.03 2.11
CA THR A 49 -8.19 -42.20 1.81
C THR A 49 -7.40 -43.51 1.74
N LYS A 50 -6.11 -43.44 1.40
CA LYS A 50 -5.17 -44.58 1.41
C LYS A 50 -4.61 -44.89 2.80
N GLY A 51 -4.96 -44.10 3.82
CA GLY A 51 -4.46 -44.24 5.19
C GLY A 51 -3.06 -43.68 5.43
N ASP A 52 -2.44 -43.05 4.43
CA ASP A 52 -1.13 -42.39 4.57
C ASP A 52 -1.31 -40.95 5.06
N LEU A 53 -1.53 -40.82 6.37
CA LEU A 53 -1.75 -39.52 7.02
C LEU A 53 -0.51 -38.63 6.99
N THR A 54 0.69 -39.22 6.96
CA THR A 54 1.94 -38.46 6.92
C THR A 54 2.05 -37.71 5.59
N MET A 55 1.86 -38.40 4.47
CA MET A 55 1.87 -37.77 3.15
C MET A 55 0.68 -36.81 2.97
N ALA A 56 -0.51 -37.19 3.44
CA ALA A 56 -1.67 -36.30 3.41
C ALA A 56 -1.39 -34.97 4.11
N SER A 57 -0.74 -35.01 5.29
CA SER A 57 -0.37 -33.80 6.05
C SER A 57 0.70 -32.95 5.37
N ALA A 58 1.57 -33.56 4.56
CA ALA A 58 2.57 -32.83 3.79
C ALA A 58 1.89 -32.03 2.68
N PHE A 59 1.04 -32.67 1.88
CA PHE A 59 0.26 -31.98 0.84
C PHE A 59 -0.68 -30.92 1.40
N ALA A 60 -1.30 -31.15 2.56
CA ALA A 60 -2.12 -30.14 3.23
C ALA A 60 -1.30 -28.90 3.67
N ARG A 61 -0.04 -29.10 4.10
CA ARG A 61 0.87 -28.00 4.43
C ARG A 61 1.28 -27.22 3.19
N ASP A 62 1.57 -27.91 2.09
CA ASP A 62 1.90 -27.26 0.81
C ASP A 62 0.71 -26.45 0.29
N TYR A 63 -0.51 -27.00 0.37
CA TYR A 63 -1.75 -26.27 0.07
C TYR A 63 -1.84 -24.98 0.89
N ALA A 64 -1.61 -25.04 2.20
CA ALA A 64 -1.65 -23.86 3.07
C ALA A 64 -0.58 -22.82 2.66
N GLY A 65 0.62 -23.27 2.30
CA GLY A 65 1.70 -22.41 1.80
C GLY A 65 1.31 -21.68 0.51
N PHE A 66 0.80 -22.40 -0.49
CA PHE A 66 0.33 -21.79 -1.75
C PHE A 66 -0.86 -20.85 -1.53
N ALA A 67 -1.78 -21.19 -0.62
CA ALA A 67 -2.96 -20.38 -0.34
C ALA A 67 -2.55 -19.05 0.31
N GLN A 68 -1.59 -19.13 1.22
CA GLN A 68 -1.01 -17.95 1.87
C GLN A 68 -0.24 -17.08 0.86
N ALA A 69 0.57 -17.66 -0.01
CA ALA A 69 1.27 -16.91 -1.05
C ALA A 69 0.28 -16.18 -1.98
N ALA A 70 -0.77 -16.88 -2.43
CA ALA A 70 -1.82 -16.31 -3.28
C ALA A 70 -2.52 -15.12 -2.63
N TYR A 71 -2.81 -15.22 -1.32
CA TYR A 71 -3.38 -14.13 -0.55
C TYR A 71 -2.48 -12.88 -0.56
N TYR A 72 -1.17 -13.03 -0.37
CA TYR A 72 -0.26 -11.89 -0.38
C TYR A 72 -0.07 -11.28 -1.76
N HIS A 73 0.04 -12.12 -2.80
CA HIS A 73 0.11 -11.64 -4.19
C HIS A 73 -1.12 -10.80 -4.58
N ALA A 74 -2.32 -11.22 -4.17
CA ALA A 74 -3.55 -10.48 -4.44
C ALA A 74 -3.63 -9.11 -3.71
N ARG A 75 -2.90 -8.94 -2.59
CA ARG A 75 -2.90 -7.69 -1.80
C ARG A 75 -1.97 -6.61 -2.34
N ILE A 76 -0.84 -7.00 -2.92
CA ILE A 76 0.16 -6.07 -3.49
C ILE A 76 -0.47 -4.99 -4.38
N PRO A 77 -1.29 -5.31 -5.40
CA PRO A 77 -1.84 -4.28 -6.27
C PRO A 77 -2.79 -3.36 -5.52
N VAL A 78 -3.61 -3.89 -4.62
CA VAL A 78 -4.54 -3.10 -3.80
C VAL A 78 -3.79 -2.09 -2.93
N HIS A 79 -2.72 -2.53 -2.29
CA HIS A 79 -1.86 -1.71 -1.44
C HIS A 79 -1.15 -0.60 -2.22
N LEU A 80 -0.60 -0.92 -3.39
CA LEU A 80 0.02 0.08 -4.27
C LEU A 80 -0.99 1.11 -4.76
N ALA A 81 -2.17 0.66 -5.20
CA ALA A 81 -3.24 1.56 -5.65
C ALA A 81 -3.73 2.46 -4.51
N ALA A 82 -3.97 1.89 -3.32
CA ALA A 82 -4.40 2.64 -2.15
C ALA A 82 -3.36 3.70 -1.75
N ALA A 83 -2.08 3.33 -1.66
CA ALA A 83 -1.01 4.27 -1.37
C ALA A 83 -0.89 5.37 -2.43
N GLY A 84 -1.05 5.03 -3.71
CA GLY A 84 -1.09 5.99 -4.81
C GLY A 84 -2.28 6.96 -4.69
N ALA A 85 -3.47 6.45 -4.41
CA ALA A 85 -4.67 7.27 -4.21
C ALA A 85 -4.55 8.20 -2.99
N MET A 86 -3.91 7.74 -1.91
CA MET A 86 -3.67 8.52 -0.70
C MET A 86 -2.80 9.76 -0.95
N THR A 87 -2.03 9.83 -2.03
CA THR A 87 -1.23 11.03 -2.36
C THR A 87 -2.09 12.18 -2.92
N ALA A 88 -3.29 11.91 -3.41
CA ALA A 88 -4.15 12.90 -4.07
C ALA A 88 -4.57 14.03 -3.12
N VAL A 89 -4.95 13.71 -1.87
CA VAL A 89 -5.36 14.69 -0.87
C VAL A 89 -4.18 15.62 -0.49
N PRO A 90 -3.01 15.10 -0.09
CA PRO A 90 -1.80 15.89 0.09
C PRO A 90 -1.41 16.73 -1.13
N LEU A 91 -1.55 16.21 -2.35
CA LEU A 91 -1.19 16.92 -3.58
C LEU A 91 -2.04 18.19 -3.75
N TRP A 92 -3.34 18.06 -3.50
CA TRP A 92 -4.28 19.19 -3.53
C TRP A 92 -4.01 20.21 -2.41
N LEU A 93 -3.63 19.74 -1.22
CA LEU A 93 -3.31 20.59 -0.07
C LEU A 93 -1.95 21.29 -0.19
N ALA A 94 -0.96 20.65 -0.81
CA ALA A 94 0.43 21.11 -0.81
C ALA A 94 0.61 22.53 -1.36
N GLY A 95 -0.24 22.96 -2.31
CA GLY A 95 -0.19 24.32 -2.87
C GLY A 95 -0.87 25.37 -2.00
N LYS A 96 -1.70 24.97 -1.04
CA LYS A 96 -2.51 25.87 -0.19
C LYS A 96 -1.92 26.09 1.19
N LEU A 97 -1.16 25.12 1.68
CA LEU A 97 -0.56 25.18 3.01
C LEU A 97 0.66 26.09 3.02
N ASP A 98 0.68 27.05 3.94
CA ASP A 98 1.86 27.88 4.21
C ASP A 98 2.83 27.16 5.16
N VAL A 99 3.44 26.09 4.65
CA VAL A 99 4.40 25.25 5.39
C VAL A 99 5.68 25.15 4.57
N SER A 100 6.82 25.04 5.26
CA SER A 100 8.12 24.89 4.60
C SER A 100 8.12 23.75 3.57
N GLU A 101 8.64 24.05 2.39
CA GLU A 101 8.69 23.09 1.29
C GLU A 101 9.54 21.85 1.66
N ARG A 102 10.54 22.00 2.53
CA ARG A 102 11.32 20.89 3.08
C ARG A 102 10.44 19.89 3.83
N MET A 103 9.55 20.37 4.69
CA MET A 103 8.64 19.50 5.45
C MET A 103 7.64 18.78 4.53
N LYS A 104 7.04 19.51 3.58
CA LYS A 104 6.14 18.90 2.58
C LYS A 104 6.82 17.78 1.81
N ARG A 105 8.08 17.97 1.40
CA ARG A 105 8.85 16.92 0.72
C ARG A 105 9.06 15.69 1.59
N VAL A 106 9.40 15.85 2.86
CA VAL A 106 9.58 14.72 3.80
C VAL A 106 8.27 13.94 3.94
N LEU A 107 7.15 14.62 4.18
CA LEU A 107 5.84 13.99 4.28
C LEU A 107 5.43 13.30 2.97
N SER A 108 5.73 13.92 1.81
CA SER A 108 5.49 13.32 0.50
C SER A 108 6.31 12.04 0.30
N LEU A 109 7.57 12.04 0.72
CA LEU A 109 8.42 10.87 0.66
C LEU A 109 7.90 9.76 1.56
N PHE A 110 7.43 10.07 2.78
CA PHE A 110 6.83 9.06 3.66
C PHE A 110 5.65 8.35 2.99
N LEU A 111 4.79 9.08 2.27
CA LEU A 111 3.68 8.46 1.55
C LEU A 111 4.14 7.55 0.41
N VAL A 112 5.01 8.06 -0.47
CA VAL A 112 5.46 7.31 -1.65
C VAL A 112 6.30 6.09 -1.25
N THR A 113 7.28 6.29 -0.37
CA THR A 113 8.14 5.19 0.11
C THR A 113 7.38 4.21 0.99
N GLY A 114 6.42 4.69 1.79
CA GLY A 114 5.53 3.84 2.57
C GLY A 114 4.75 2.86 1.70
N GLY A 115 4.19 3.32 0.56
CA GLY A 115 3.52 2.45 -0.41
C GLY A 115 4.43 1.39 -1.03
N LEU A 116 5.67 1.76 -1.38
CA LEU A 116 6.65 0.80 -1.91
C LEU A 116 7.09 -0.24 -0.87
N VAL A 117 7.35 0.20 0.35
CA VAL A 117 7.74 -0.67 1.47
C VAL A 117 6.60 -1.63 1.83
N LEU A 118 5.35 -1.15 1.80
CA LEU A 118 4.17 -1.97 2.02
C LEU A 118 4.09 -3.12 1.01
N ALA A 119 4.21 -2.81 -0.28
CA ALA A 119 4.18 -3.79 -1.36
C ALA A 119 5.36 -4.77 -1.31
N ALA A 120 6.56 -4.29 -0.99
CA ALA A 120 7.74 -5.13 -0.80
C ALA A 120 7.56 -6.11 0.37
N GLY A 121 6.90 -5.68 1.45
CA GLY A 121 6.57 -6.51 2.60
C GLY A 121 5.61 -7.66 2.26
N ASP A 122 4.58 -7.40 1.46
CA ASP A 122 3.69 -8.47 0.97
C ASP A 122 4.39 -9.39 -0.03
N TRP A 123 5.25 -8.86 -0.91
CA TRP A 123 6.04 -9.68 -1.82
C TRP A 123 6.98 -10.65 -1.08
N LEU A 124 7.65 -10.17 -0.02
CA LEU A 124 8.49 -11.03 0.83
C LEU A 124 7.68 -12.11 1.55
N GLN A 125 6.49 -11.76 2.06
CA GLN A 125 5.59 -12.76 2.64
C GLN A 125 5.12 -13.79 1.61
N ALA A 126 4.90 -13.37 0.36
CA ALA A 126 4.47 -14.25 -0.72
C ALA A 126 5.54 -15.30 -1.10
N ILE A 127 6.83 -14.95 -0.99
CA ILE A 127 7.95 -15.89 -1.22
C ILE A 127 8.39 -16.66 0.04
N GLY A 128 7.59 -16.63 1.12
CA GLY A 128 7.83 -17.39 2.35
C GLY A 128 8.68 -16.69 3.41
N GLN A 129 9.13 -15.46 3.20
CA GLN A 129 9.89 -14.67 4.19
C GLN A 129 8.96 -13.95 5.18
N LEU A 130 8.12 -14.72 5.89
CA LEU A 130 7.01 -14.21 6.69
C LEU A 130 7.42 -13.19 7.78
N PRO A 131 8.44 -13.41 8.62
CA PRO A 131 8.75 -12.49 9.71
C PRO A 131 9.18 -11.13 9.17
N ILE A 132 10.12 -11.13 8.23
CA ILE A 132 10.70 -9.92 7.64
C ILE A 132 9.63 -9.16 6.85
N GLY A 133 8.88 -9.86 6.00
CA GLY A 133 7.84 -9.22 5.20
C GLY A 133 6.71 -8.63 6.05
N ARG A 134 6.37 -9.26 7.19
CA ARG A 134 5.40 -8.70 8.14
C ARG A 134 5.90 -7.39 8.77
N TYR A 135 7.14 -7.33 9.23
CA TYR A 135 7.72 -6.10 9.79
C TYR A 135 7.78 -4.97 8.76
N LEU A 136 8.15 -5.29 7.51
CA LEU A 136 8.14 -4.31 6.42
C LEU A 136 6.73 -3.80 6.12
N THR A 137 5.73 -4.69 6.12
CA THR A 137 4.33 -4.29 5.94
C THR A 137 3.88 -3.32 7.04
N PHE A 138 4.21 -3.60 8.31
CA PHE A 138 3.93 -2.67 9.41
C PHE A 138 4.66 -1.34 9.28
N ALA A 139 5.93 -1.36 8.87
CA ALA A 139 6.70 -0.15 8.62
C ALA A 139 6.06 0.68 7.49
N GLY A 140 5.61 0.04 6.41
CA GLY A 140 4.90 0.68 5.30
C GLY A 140 3.62 1.38 5.74
N TYR A 141 2.76 0.70 6.50
CA TYR A 141 1.56 1.33 7.07
C TYR A 141 1.90 2.49 7.99
N THR A 142 2.92 2.35 8.83
CA THR A 142 3.35 3.42 9.75
C THR A 142 3.83 4.65 8.98
N TRP A 143 4.60 4.47 7.90
CA TRP A 143 5.06 5.57 7.04
C TRP A 143 3.90 6.28 6.35
N LEU A 144 2.96 5.51 5.79
CA LEU A 144 1.76 6.07 5.18
C LEU A 144 0.95 6.89 6.19
N LEU A 145 0.74 6.33 7.39
CA LEU A 145 0.00 7.00 8.45
C LEU A 145 0.70 8.29 8.90
N LEU A 146 2.02 8.27 9.13
CA LEU A 146 2.79 9.46 9.51
C LEU A 146 2.72 10.55 8.44
N GLY A 147 2.86 10.17 7.16
CA GLY A 147 2.73 11.11 6.04
C GLY A 147 1.35 11.76 5.99
N LEU A 148 0.29 10.95 6.06
CA LEU A 148 -1.10 11.41 5.97
C LEU A 148 -1.50 12.25 7.20
N LEU A 149 -1.12 11.80 8.39
CA LEU A 149 -1.38 12.49 9.66
C LEU A 149 -0.63 13.83 9.69
N GLY A 150 0.61 13.88 9.20
CA GLY A 150 1.33 15.14 9.06
C GLY A 150 0.59 16.15 8.18
N TYR A 151 0.15 15.75 6.99
CA TYR A 151 -0.61 16.64 6.09
C TYR A 151 -1.94 17.10 6.68
N THR A 152 -2.67 16.21 7.35
CA THR A 152 -3.96 16.53 7.96
C THR A 152 -3.83 17.48 9.15
N LEU A 153 -2.84 17.28 10.03
CA LEU A 153 -2.55 18.20 11.12
C LEU A 153 -2.19 19.60 10.62
N TYR A 154 -1.32 19.69 9.60
CA TYR A 154 -0.98 20.99 9.01
C TYR A 154 -2.19 21.66 8.35
N ALA A 155 -3.06 20.90 7.71
CA ALA A 155 -4.29 21.43 7.13
C ALA A 155 -5.27 21.95 8.19
N ALA A 156 -5.44 21.21 9.29
CA ALA A 156 -6.28 21.63 10.41
C ALA A 156 -5.74 22.92 11.05
N LEU A 157 -4.42 22.99 11.28
CA LEU A 157 -3.77 24.18 11.83
C LEU A 157 -3.93 25.39 10.90
N PHE A 158 -3.73 25.20 9.60
CA PHE A 158 -3.88 26.27 8.61
C PHE A 158 -5.33 26.77 8.55
N ALA A 159 -6.32 25.87 8.60
CA ALA A 159 -7.73 26.25 8.63
C ALA A 159 -8.07 27.03 9.90
N TRP A 160 -7.56 26.59 11.06
CA TRP A 160 -7.78 27.26 12.34
C TRP A 160 -7.19 28.67 12.37
N LEU A 161 -5.96 28.85 11.88
CA LEU A 161 -5.29 30.17 11.83
C LEU A 161 -5.99 31.14 10.86
N ASN A 162 -6.57 30.65 9.78
CA ASN A 162 -7.26 31.48 8.78
C ASN A 162 -8.77 31.63 9.03
N ALA A 163 -9.32 31.02 10.08
CA ALA A 163 -10.72 31.17 10.45
C ALA A 163 -11.04 32.53 11.11
N ALA A 164 -10.02 33.32 11.49
CA ALA A 164 -10.22 34.65 12.03
C ALA A 164 -10.82 35.60 10.97
N PRO A 165 -11.95 36.28 11.23
CA PRO A 165 -12.57 37.17 10.27
C PRO A 165 -11.64 38.33 9.94
N LYS A 166 -11.25 38.46 8.66
CA LYS A 166 -10.50 39.62 8.17
C LYS A 166 -11.37 40.88 8.42
N PRO A 167 -10.88 41.90 9.14
CA PRO A 167 -11.66 43.12 9.35
C PRO A 167 -11.99 43.72 7.99
N ARG A 168 -13.28 43.94 7.71
CA ARG A 168 -13.76 44.62 6.51
C ARG A 168 -13.00 45.94 6.40
N ARG A 169 -12.09 46.05 5.42
CA ARG A 169 -11.54 47.34 5.00
C ARG A 169 -12.73 48.22 4.68
N ARG A 170 -13.03 49.20 5.53
CA ARG A 170 -13.95 50.30 5.21
C ARG A 170 -13.47 50.88 3.89
N GLN A 171 -14.25 50.69 2.82
CA GLN A 171 -14.10 51.47 1.60
C GLN A 171 -14.18 52.93 2.04
N LYS A 172 -13.09 53.66 1.84
CA LYS A 172 -13.15 55.12 1.86
C LYS A 172 -13.97 55.51 0.63
N SER A 173 -15.26 55.77 0.85
CA SER A 173 -16.06 56.56 -0.08
C SER A 173 -15.41 57.94 -0.15
N CYS A 174 -14.86 58.27 -1.32
CA CYS A 174 -14.54 59.64 -1.71
C CYS A 174 -15.83 60.43 -1.89
#